data_AF-A0A382G0C3-F1
#
_entry.id   AF-A0A382G0C3-F1
#
_cell.length_a   1.000
_cell.length_b   1.000
_cell.length_c   1.000
_cell.angle_alpha   90.00
_cell.angle_beta   90.00
_cell.angle_gamma   90.00
#
_symmetry.space_group_name_H-M   'P 1'
#
loop_
_entity.id
_entity.type
_entity.pdbx_description
1 polymer ?
#
loop_
_entity_poly.entity_id
_entity_poly.type
_entity_poly.pdbx_seq_one_letter_code
_entity_poly.pdbx_strand_id
1 'polypeptide(L)'
;MLAVRRLSGALALLLAVSVLGINVTTAAAADIRFEGRGWGHGVGLSQFGAKAMGADGATYDQILHRYFTGISLVPLSSTERGSFLETETMPF
;
A
#
# COMPACT_ATOMS: atom_id res chain seq x y z
N MET A 1 -38.81 -45.68 -32.41
CA MET A 1 -37.74 -46.42 -31.69
C MET A 1 -36.36 -45.75 -31.70
N LEU A 2 -36.00 -44.93 -32.70
CA LEU A 2 -34.67 -44.26 -32.76
C LEU A 2 -34.48 -43.14 -31.71
N ALA A 3 -35.54 -42.36 -31.41
CA ALA A 3 -35.51 -41.26 -30.44
C ALA A 3 -35.34 -41.74 -28.98
N VAL A 4 -35.99 -42.85 -28.61
CA VAL A 4 -35.88 -43.46 -27.28
C VAL A 4 -34.46 -44.01 -27.04
N ARG A 5 -33.85 -44.64 -28.06
CA ARG A 5 -32.46 -45.13 -27.99
C ARG A 5 -31.44 -44.00 -27.81
N ARG A 6 -31.70 -42.84 -28.42
CA ARG A 6 -30.88 -41.62 -28.24
C ARG A 6 -31.03 -41.04 -26.82
N LEU A 7 -32.23 -41.11 -26.25
CA LEU A 7 -32.53 -40.64 -24.90
C LEU A 7 -31.91 -41.54 -23.82
N SER A 8 -31.99 -42.86 -24.00
CA SER A 8 -31.37 -43.83 -23.08
C SER A 8 -29.84 -43.74 -23.06
N GLY A 9 -29.20 -43.47 -24.21
CA GLY A 9 -27.76 -43.27 -24.29
C GLY A 9 -27.28 -42.00 -23.60
N ALA A 10 -27.99 -40.88 -23.78
CA ALA A 10 -27.68 -39.62 -23.10
C ALA A 10 -27.85 -39.73 -21.58
N LEU A 11 -28.88 -40.46 -21.12
CA LEU A 11 -29.12 -40.70 -19.70
C LEU A 11 -28.05 -41.58 -19.06
N ALA A 12 -27.61 -42.64 -19.76
CA ALA A 12 -26.51 -43.49 -19.28
C ALA A 12 -25.18 -42.73 -19.17
N LEU A 13 -24.90 -41.81 -20.10
CA LEU A 13 -23.71 -40.96 -20.07
C LEU A 13 -23.75 -39.96 -18.90
N LEU A 14 -24.90 -39.33 -18.65
CA LEU A 14 -25.11 -38.44 -17.50
C LEU A 14 -24.99 -39.18 -16.15
N LEU A 15 -25.49 -40.41 -16.08
CA LEU A 15 -25.35 -41.26 -14.90
C LEU A 15 -23.89 -41.66 -14.66
N ALA A 16 -23.15 -41.99 -15.72
CA ALA A 16 -21.73 -42.33 -15.61
C ALA A 16 -20.90 -41.13 -15.12
N VAL A 17 -21.15 -39.92 -15.63
CA VAL A 17 -20.45 -38.69 -15.21
C VAL A 17 -20.72 -38.36 -13.75
N SER A 18 -21.94 -38.60 -13.26
CA SER A 18 -22.30 -38.37 -11.85
C SER A 18 -21.73 -39.43 -10.89
N VAL A 19 -21.62 -40.69 -11.31
CA VAL A 19 -20.99 -41.77 -10.50
C VAL A 19 -19.47 -41.64 -10.45
N LEU A 20 -18.83 -41.08 -11.48
CA LEU A 20 -17.38 -40.90 -11.55
C LEU A 20 -16.83 -39.76 -10.68
N GLY A 21 -17.68 -38.97 -10.01
CA GLY A 21 -17.24 -37.96 -9.04
C GLY A 21 -16.24 -36.94 -9.60
N ILE A 22 -16.36 -36.60 -10.88
CA ILE A 22 -15.44 -35.68 -11.55
C ILE A 22 -15.69 -34.27 -11.00
N ASN A 23 -14.83 -33.83 -10.07
CA ASN A 23 -14.79 -32.45 -9.60
C ASN A 23 -13.94 -31.64 -10.56
N VAL A 24 -14.56 -30.78 -11.37
CA VAL A 24 -13.84 -29.78 -12.18
C VAL A 24 -13.45 -28.64 -11.26
N THR A 25 -12.26 -28.71 -10.65
CA THR A 25 -11.68 -27.59 -9.93
C THR A 25 -10.98 -26.68 -10.94
N THR A 26 -11.47 -25.46 -11.11
CA THR A 26 -10.70 -24.42 -11.80
C THR A 26 -9.47 -24.10 -10.95
N ALA A 27 -8.27 -24.20 -11.52
CA ALA A 27 -7.07 -23.74 -10.85
C ALA A 27 -7.25 -22.25 -10.51
N ALA A 28 -7.08 -21.90 -9.23
CA ALA A 28 -7.08 -20.50 -8.82
C ALA A 28 -5.99 -19.76 -9.60
N ALA A 29 -6.29 -18.54 -10.03
CA ALA A 29 -5.29 -17.69 -10.65
C ALA A 29 -4.12 -17.49 -9.67
N ALA A 30 -2.90 -17.44 -10.19
CA ALA A 30 -1.73 -17.14 -9.37
C ALA A 30 -1.84 -15.69 -8.87
N ASP A 31 -2.00 -15.51 -7.55
CA ASP A 31 -2.03 -14.20 -6.91
C ASP A 31 -0.61 -13.73 -6.58
N ILE A 32 -0.34 -12.45 -6.82
CA ILE A 32 0.91 -11.79 -6.41
C ILE A 32 0.57 -10.79 -5.30
N ARG A 33 1.15 -11.00 -4.12
CA ARG A 33 0.98 -10.13 -2.95
C ARG A 33 2.29 -9.44 -2.61
N PHE A 34 2.22 -8.12 -2.48
CA PHE A 34 3.32 -7.31 -1.95
C PHE A 34 2.99 -6.89 -0.52
N GLU A 35 3.97 -7.06 0.37
CA GLU A 35 3.90 -6.57 1.74
C GLU A 35 5.04 -5.58 1.95
N GLY A 36 4.72 -4.42 2.51
CA GLY A 36 5.66 -3.32 2.70
C GLY A 36 5.30 -2.50 3.93
N ARG A 37 6.19 -1.58 4.29
CA ARG A 37 6.02 -0.67 5.44
C ARG A 37 6.47 0.73 5.09
N GLY A 38 5.90 1.71 5.78
CA GLY A 38 6.16 3.13 5.54
C GLY A 38 5.25 3.72 4.47
N TRP A 39 5.15 5.05 4.48
CA TRP A 39 4.39 5.83 3.51
C TRP A 39 5.16 7.11 3.18
N GLY A 40 5.52 7.30 1.91
CA GLY A 40 6.39 8.38 1.44
C GLY A 40 7.82 7.93 1.11
N HIS A 41 8.67 8.87 0.70
CA HIS A 41 10.03 8.61 0.22
C HIS A 41 11.05 8.31 1.32
N GLY A 42 10.69 8.49 2.60
CA GLY A 42 11.49 8.07 3.75
C GLY A 42 12.73 8.94 4.04
N VAL A 43 12.78 10.18 3.54
CA VAL A 43 13.89 11.12 3.79
C VAL A 43 13.39 12.30 4.60
N GLY A 44 14.19 12.77 5.55
CA GLY A 44 13.85 13.91 6.41
C GLY A 44 12.87 13.53 7.53
N LEU A 45 11.82 14.32 7.69
CA LEU A 45 10.90 14.25 8.83
C LEU A 45 9.81 13.18 8.63
N SER A 46 9.75 12.19 9.53
CA SER A 46 8.56 11.33 9.61
C SER A 46 7.44 12.06 10.35
N GLN A 47 6.35 12.39 9.64
CA GLN A 47 5.20 13.11 10.22
C GLN A 47 4.56 12.35 11.40
N PHE A 48 4.37 11.04 11.26
CA PHE A 48 3.82 10.21 12.33
C PHE A 48 4.79 10.08 13.51
N GLY A 49 6.09 9.98 13.25
CA GLY A 49 7.09 9.95 14.32
C GLY A 49 7.20 11.28 15.07
N ALA A 50 7.16 12.40 14.36
CA ALA A 50 7.10 13.74 14.95
C ALA A 50 5.85 13.92 15.83
N LYS A 51 4.68 13.48 15.34
CA LYS A 51 3.44 13.49 16.12
C LYS A 51 3.57 12.65 17.41
N ALA A 52 4.14 11.45 17.33
CA ALA A 52 4.34 10.59 18.49
C ALA A 52 5.31 11.23 19.50
N MET A 53 6.45 11.73 19.05
CA MET A 53 7.40 12.45 19.90
C MET A 53 6.76 13.66 20.59
N GLY A 54 5.96 14.44 19.87
CA GLY A 54 5.23 15.56 20.46
C GLY A 54 4.18 15.12 21.48
N ALA A 55 3.48 14.00 21.24
CA ALA A 55 2.57 13.41 22.21
C ALA A 55 3.29 12.92 23.47
N ASP A 56 4.54 12.48 23.34
CA ASP A 56 5.42 12.09 24.44
C ASP A 56 6.14 13.30 25.09
N GLY A 57 5.82 14.53 24.67
CA GLY A 57 6.30 15.77 25.30
C GLY A 57 7.56 16.37 24.69
N ALA A 58 8.06 15.86 23.56
CA ALA A 58 9.19 16.45 22.87
C ALA A 58 8.85 17.84 22.30
N THR A 59 9.79 18.77 22.40
CA THR A 59 9.67 20.09 21.75
C THR A 59 9.92 19.98 20.25
N TYR A 60 9.47 20.97 19.47
CA TYR A 60 9.73 21.02 18.03
C TYR A 60 11.24 20.98 17.72
N ASP A 61 12.06 21.62 18.54
CA ASP A 61 13.52 21.64 18.39
C ASP A 61 14.13 20.24 18.55
N GLN A 62 13.70 19.49 19.58
CA GLN A 62 14.13 18.11 19.79
C GLN A 62 13.68 17.18 18.66
N ILE A 63 12.47 17.39 18.14
CA ILE A 63 11.95 16.65 16.99
C ILE A 63 12.80 16.94 15.75
N LEU A 64 13.07 18.20 15.43
CA LEU A 64 13.86 18.56 14.25
C LEU A 64 15.28 18.00 14.34
N HIS A 65 15.94 18.11 15.49
CA HIS A 65 17.28 17.53 15.70
C HIS A 65 17.31 16.00 15.63
N ARG A 66 16.18 15.32 15.86
CA ARG A 66 16.09 13.86 15.69
C ARG A 66 16.15 13.45 14.21
N TYR A 67 15.58 14.27 13.32
CA TYR A 67 15.44 13.95 11.88
C TYR A 67 16.49 14.64 11.00
N PHE A 68 17.02 15.77 11.44
CA PHE A 68 18.00 16.56 10.71
C PHE A 68 19.23 16.76 11.58
N THR A 69 20.32 16.06 11.26
CA THR A 69 21.56 16.10 12.04
C THR A 69 22.40 17.33 11.68
N GLY A 70 22.91 18.03 12.69
CA GLY A 70 23.83 19.16 12.50
C GLY A 70 23.17 20.44 11.99
N ILE A 71 21.85 20.57 12.12
CA ILE A 71 21.14 21.82 11.82
C ILE A 71 21.23 22.79 12.99
N SER A 72 21.01 24.06 12.69
CA SER A 72 20.75 25.11 13.68
C SER A 72 19.45 25.81 13.33
N LEU A 73 18.62 26.09 14.34
CA LEU A 73 17.45 26.95 14.16
C LEU A 73 17.87 28.41 14.22
N VAL A 74 17.50 29.18 13.20
CA VAL A 74 17.81 30.60 13.11
C VAL A 74 16.54 31.42 12.86
N PRO A 75 16.46 32.67 13.33
CA PRO A 75 15.34 33.56 13.02
C PRO A 75 15.25 33.82 11.51
N LEU A 76 14.04 33.93 10.97
CA LEU A 76 13.84 34.29 9.55
C LEU A 76 14.50 35.63 9.18
N SER A 77 14.60 36.56 10.12
CA SER A 77 15.29 37.85 9.93
C SER A 77 16.80 37.72 9.70
N SER A 78 17.37 36.54 9.94
CA SER A 78 18.80 36.25 9.70
C SER A 78 19.06 35.62 8.32
N THR A 79 18.01 35.36 7.56
CA THR A 79 18.12 34.86 6.18
C THR A 79 18.55 35.98 5.23
N GLU A 80 19.37 35.63 4.24
CA GLU A 80 19.80 36.55 3.17
C GLU A 80 18.60 37.11 2.37
N ARG A 81 18.67 38.39 2.05
CA ARG A 81 17.63 39.08 1.27
C ARG A 81 17.56 38.48 -0.14
N GLY A 82 16.37 38.07 -0.57
CA GLY A 82 16.17 37.36 -1.84
C GLY A 82 16.34 35.84 -1.76
N SER A 83 16.44 35.27 -0.56
CA SER A 83 16.36 33.82 -0.36
C SER A 83 15.05 33.23 -0.90
N PHE A 84 15.06 31.94 -1.22
CA PHE A 84 13.84 31.21 -1.60
C PHE A 84 12.73 31.36 -0.54
N LEU A 85 13.10 31.49 0.74
CA LEU A 85 12.17 31.74 1.84
C LEU A 85 11.39 33.07 1.71
N GLU A 86 11.94 34.06 1.01
CA GLU A 86 11.28 35.35 0.76
C GLU A 86 10.59 35.43 -0.60
N THR A 87 11.13 34.71 -1.59
CA THR A 87 10.74 34.87 -3.00
C THR A 87 9.74 33.82 -3.46
N GLU A 88 9.65 32.68 -2.78
CA GLU A 88 8.75 31.60 -3.16
C GLU A 88 7.40 31.76 -2.48
N THR A 89 6.37 32.11 -3.27
CA THR A 89 5.00 32.32 -2.78
C THR A 89 4.24 31.02 -2.49
N MET A 90 4.79 29.87 -2.93
CA MET A 90 4.20 28.53 -2.80
C MET A 90 5.30 27.49 -2.59
N PRO A 91 5.90 27.39 -1.39
CA PRO A 91 6.85 26.32 -1.10
C PRO A 91 6.11 24.98 -1.10
N PHE A 92 6.59 24.02 -1.90
CA PHE A 92 6.08 22.64 -1.96
C PHE A 92 6.91 21.69 -1.12
#